data_AF-A0A822JE57-F1
#
_entry.id   AF-A0A822JE57-F1
#
_cell.length_a   1.000
_cell.length_b   1.000
_cell.length_c   1.000
_cell.angle_alpha   90.00
_cell.angle_beta   90.00
_cell.angle_gamma   90.00
#
_symmetry.space_group_name_H-M   'P 1'
#
loop_
_entity.id
_entity.type
_entity.pdbx_description
1 polymer ?
#
loop_
_entity_poly.entity_id
_entity_poly.type
_entity_poly.pdbx_seq_one_letter_code
_entity_poly.pdbx_strand_id
1 'polypeptide(L)'
;MTTKQMSIWFSTISIILVLWGIVFAFFGLEILPVKNRDILLPWQSALYGAIMMGWGVTLLMIGRIAFNRNDTELMKAMLYGIVLWLIVEALFSAYLGVWFNVGVDIAVLVLFSFPLIKTLHLWG
;
A
#
# COMPACT_ATOMS: atom_id res chain seq x y z
N MET A 1 -1.24 -3.37 29.30
CA MET A 1 -1.43 -2.23 28.37
C MET A 1 -2.92 -2.08 28.08
N THR A 2 -3.44 -0.86 28.06
CA THR A 2 -4.84 -0.58 27.71
C THR A 2 -5.05 -0.54 26.19
N THR A 3 -6.29 -0.69 25.72
CA THR A 3 -6.63 -0.58 24.28
C THR A 3 -6.15 0.75 23.67
N LYS A 4 -6.26 1.85 24.43
CA LYS A 4 -5.75 3.16 24.02
C LYS A 4 -4.24 3.15 23.83
N GLN A 5 -3.49 2.55 24.76
CA GLN A 5 -2.04 2.42 24.63
C GLN A 5 -1.65 1.56 23.42
N MET A 6 -2.35 0.45 23.19
CA MET A 6 -2.12 -0.41 22.01
C MET A 6 -2.41 0.33 20.70
N SER A 7 -3.49 1.11 20.65
CA SER A 7 -3.83 1.92 19.47
C SER A 7 -2.77 2.99 19.18
N ILE A 8 -2.30 3.71 20.20
CA ILE A 8 -1.22 4.70 20.04
C ILE A 8 0.06 4.04 19.54
N TRP A 9 0.41 2.88 20.12
CA TRP A 9 1.57 2.10 19.70
C TRP A 9 1.47 1.72 18.22
N PHE A 10 0.35 1.12 17.82
CA PHE A 10 0.13 0.68 16.44
C PHE A 10 0.16 1.84 15.44
N SER A 11 -0.49 2.97 15.77
CA SER A 11 -0.47 4.17 14.93
C SER A 11 0.93 4.74 14.78
N THR A 12 1.71 4.77 15.86
CA THR A 12 3.11 5.26 15.83
C THR A 12 3.97 4.43 14.87
N ILE A 13 3.90 3.10 14.97
CA ILE A 13 4.65 2.20 14.09
C ILE A 13 4.19 2.34 12.64
N SER A 14 2.89 2.51 12.40
CA SER A 14 2.33 2.71 11.06
C SER A 14 2.83 4.02 10.42
N ILE A 15 2.90 5.11 11.20
CA ILE A 15 3.46 6.39 10.74
C ILE A 15 4.94 6.23 10.38
N ILE A 16 5.73 5.58 11.23
CA ILE A 16 7.14 5.30 10.96
C ILE A 16 7.30 4.51 9.65
N LEU A 17 6.44 3.51 9.41
CA LEU A 17 6.46 2.74 8.18
C LEU A 17 6.16 3.60 6.95
N VAL A 18 5.18 4.51 7.02
CA VAL A 18 4.88 5.47 5.94
C VAL A 18 6.09 6.37 5.66
N LEU A 19 6.74 6.90 6.71
CA LEU A 19 7.92 7.75 6.56
C LEU A 19 9.08 7.00 5.89
N TRP A 20 9.32 5.74 6.26
CA TRP A 20 10.29 4.89 5.59
C TRP A 20 9.91 4.58 4.14
N GLY A 21 8.62 4.37 3.85
CA GLY A 21 8.12 4.21 2.49
C GLY A 21 8.43 5.41 1.61
N ILE A 22 8.23 6.63 2.13
CA ILE A 22 8.60 7.88 1.44
C ILE A 22 10.11 7.92 1.20
N VAL A 23 10.92 7.65 2.22
CA VAL A 23 12.40 7.62 2.08
C VAL A 23 12.82 6.64 0.99
N PHE A 24 12.31 5.41 1.00
CA PHE A 24 12.67 4.42 -0.02
C PHE A 24 12.16 4.75 -1.42
N ALA A 25 11.04 5.46 -1.55
CA ALA A 25 10.55 5.91 -2.85
C ALA A 25 11.51 6.92 -3.51
N PHE A 26 12.13 7.82 -2.74
CA PHE A 26 13.04 8.84 -3.28
C PHE A 26 14.50 8.39 -3.35
N PHE A 27 14.98 7.62 -2.38
CA PHE A 27 16.40 7.28 -2.25
C PHE A 27 16.72 5.81 -2.56
N GLY A 28 15.70 4.97 -2.77
CA GLY A 28 15.87 3.54 -2.98
C GLY A 28 16.52 2.84 -1.78
N LEU A 29 17.05 1.64 -2.02
CA LEU A 29 17.76 0.86 -1.00
C LEU A 29 19.23 1.30 -0.83
N GLU A 30 19.72 2.24 -1.62
CA GLU A 30 21.14 2.61 -1.66
C GLU A 30 21.62 3.35 -0.40
N ILE A 31 20.70 3.91 0.36
CA ILE A 31 20.98 4.55 1.66
C ILE A 31 21.34 3.54 2.75
N LEU A 32 21.03 2.26 2.54
CA LEU A 32 21.28 1.22 3.52
C LEU A 32 22.76 0.82 3.50
N PRO A 33 23.35 0.48 4.66
CA PRO A 33 24.76 0.13 4.78
C PRO A 33 25.04 -1.31 4.29
N VAL A 34 24.70 -1.61 3.03
CA VAL A 34 24.94 -2.91 2.40
C VAL A 34 26.31 -2.92 1.72
N LYS A 35 27.17 -3.87 2.12
CA LYS A 35 28.55 -3.97 1.61
C LYS A 35 28.62 -4.35 0.13
N ASN A 36 27.81 -5.31 -0.31
CA ASN A 36 27.73 -5.71 -1.71
C ASN A 36 26.53 -5.02 -2.38
N ARG A 37 26.78 -4.12 -3.34
CA ARG A 37 25.71 -3.36 -4.00
C ARG A 37 24.95 -4.19 -5.04
N ASP A 38 25.55 -5.26 -5.56
CA ASP A 38 24.93 -6.10 -6.60
C ASP A 38 23.71 -6.87 -6.09
N ILE A 39 23.60 -7.07 -4.77
CA ILE A 39 22.45 -7.74 -4.17
C ILE A 39 21.24 -6.82 -4.00
N LEU A 40 21.39 -5.50 -4.17
CA LEU A 40 20.31 -4.54 -3.92
C LEU A 40 19.14 -4.77 -4.87
N LEU A 41 19.39 -5.02 -6.16
CA LEU A 41 18.33 -5.24 -7.13
C LEU A 41 17.56 -6.55 -6.89
N PRO A 42 18.21 -7.73 -6.73
CA PRO A 42 17.51 -8.96 -6.33
C PRO A 42 16.77 -8.82 -5.00
N TRP A 43 17.36 -8.12 -4.02
CA TRP A 43 16.74 -7.90 -2.73
C TRP A 43 15.51 -6.97 -2.82
N GLN A 44 15.58 -5.92 -3.63
CA GLN A 44 14.44 -5.04 -3.92
C GLN A 44 13.28 -5.82 -4.55
N SER A 45 13.57 -6.71 -5.51
CA SER A 45 12.56 -7.59 -6.11
C SER A 45 11.92 -8.52 -5.08
N ALA A 46 12.73 -9.13 -4.20
CA ALA A 46 12.21 -9.98 -3.13
C ALA A 46 11.37 -9.19 -2.12
N LEU A 47 11.78 -7.97 -1.77
CA LEU A 47 11.06 -7.06 -0.89
C LEU A 47 9.71 -6.66 -1.50
N TYR A 48 9.70 -6.25 -2.77
CA TYR A 48 8.48 -5.92 -3.51
C TYR A 48 7.52 -7.10 -3.55
N GLY A 49 8.00 -8.30 -3.87
CA GLY A 49 7.19 -9.52 -3.85
C GLY A 49 6.62 -9.84 -2.46
N ALA A 50 7.42 -9.71 -1.40
CA ALA A 50 6.96 -9.93 -0.03
C ALA A 50 5.89 -8.92 0.40
N ILE A 51 6.08 -7.64 0.07
CA ILE A 51 5.10 -6.58 0.34
C ILE A 51 3.82 -6.86 -0.43
N MET A 52 3.89 -7.23 -1.72
CA MET A 52 2.73 -7.56 -2.54
C MET A 52 1.91 -8.73 -1.97
N MET A 53 2.59 -9.81 -1.56
CA MET A 53 1.92 -10.95 -0.94
C MET A 53 1.26 -10.56 0.38
N GLY A 54 2.00 -9.88 1.27
CA GLY A 54 1.48 -9.43 2.56
C GLY A 54 0.28 -8.50 2.40
N TRP A 55 0.41 -7.47 1.57
CA TRP A 55 -0.63 -6.49 1.30
C TRP A 55 -1.85 -7.10 0.63
N GLY A 56 -1.66 -7.99 -0.35
CA GLY A 56 -2.75 -8.72 -1.00
C GLY A 56 -3.54 -9.59 -0.03
N VAL A 57 -2.86 -10.32 0.87
CA VAL A 57 -3.51 -11.09 1.93
C VAL A 57 -4.24 -10.17 2.91
N THR A 58 -3.65 -9.04 3.30
CA THR A 58 -4.32 -8.04 4.14
C THR A 58 -5.61 -7.57 3.48
N LEU A 59 -5.55 -7.07 2.23
CA LEU A 59 -6.71 -6.62 1.45
C LEU A 59 -7.79 -7.69 1.31
N LEU A 60 -7.41 -8.94 1.05
CA LEU A 60 -8.35 -10.06 0.97
C LEU A 60 -9.12 -10.24 2.27
N MET A 61 -8.42 -10.23 3.41
CA MET A 61 -9.02 -10.48 4.71
C MET A 61 -9.87 -9.29 5.18
N ILE A 62 -9.34 -8.06 5.10
CA ILE A 62 -10.08 -6.87 5.53
C ILE A 62 -11.23 -6.56 4.57
N GLY A 63 -11.07 -6.81 3.27
CA GLY A 63 -12.13 -6.67 2.27
C GLY A 63 -13.30 -7.59 2.56
N ARG A 64 -13.05 -8.87 2.85
CA ARG A 64 -14.10 -9.82 3.28
C ARG A 64 -14.84 -9.32 4.51
N ILE A 65 -14.12 -8.82 5.52
CA ILE A 65 -14.74 -8.28 6.74
C ILE A 65 -15.59 -7.06 6.42
N ALA A 66 -15.05 -6.11 5.65
CA ALA A 66 -15.72 -4.86 5.32
C ALA A 66 -17.01 -5.10 4.53
N PHE A 67 -16.96 -5.87 3.45
CA PHE A 67 -18.12 -6.16 2.62
C PHE A 67 -19.17 -7.01 3.34
N ASN A 68 -18.77 -8.01 4.13
CA ASN A 68 -19.73 -8.84 4.87
C ASN A 68 -20.46 -8.08 5.97
N ARG A 69 -19.84 -7.03 6.53
CA ARG A 69 -20.40 -6.23 7.63
C ARG A 69 -21.00 -4.91 7.17
N ASN A 70 -20.91 -4.58 5.88
CA ASN A 70 -21.17 -3.23 5.35
C ASN A 70 -20.42 -2.15 6.16
N ASP A 71 -19.18 -2.43 6.58
CA ASP A 71 -18.37 -1.51 7.39
C ASP A 71 -17.77 -0.42 6.49
N THR A 72 -18.49 0.69 6.37
CA THR A 72 -18.12 1.81 5.50
C THR A 72 -16.83 2.49 5.93
N GLU A 73 -16.49 2.48 7.21
CA GLU A 73 -15.25 3.09 7.71
C GLU A 73 -14.04 2.24 7.31
N LEU A 74 -14.14 0.92 7.42
CA LEU A 74 -13.10 0.01 6.94
C LEU A 74 -12.97 0.07 5.40
N MET A 75 -14.09 0.25 4.67
CA MET A 75 -14.07 0.46 3.22
C MET A 75 -13.35 1.76 2.83
N LYS A 76 -13.62 2.88 3.52
CA LYS A 76 -12.92 4.15 3.29
C LYS A 76 -11.43 4.01 3.59
N ALA A 77 -11.06 3.36 4.68
CA ALA A 77 -9.67 3.12 5.04
C ALA A 77 -8.92 2.32 3.96
N MET A 78 -9.54 1.25 3.44
CA MET A 78 -8.99 0.51 2.28
C MET A 78 -8.86 1.40 1.06
N LEU A 79 -9.92 2.13 0.69
CA LEU A 79 -9.94 2.96 -0.50
C LEU A 79 -8.82 4.01 -0.46
N TYR A 80 -8.65 4.71 0.66
CA TYR A 80 -7.56 5.69 0.83
C TYR A 80 -6.18 5.05 0.73
N GLY A 81 -5.97 3.88 1.33
CA GLY A 81 -4.72 3.15 1.23
C GLY A 81 -4.38 2.72 -0.21
N ILE A 82 -5.37 2.16 -0.92
CA ILE A 82 -5.23 1.72 -2.32
C ILE A 82 -4.94 2.91 -3.24
N VAL A 83 -5.70 4.00 -3.09
CA VAL A 83 -5.52 5.23 -3.87
C VAL A 83 -4.13 5.82 -3.65
N LEU A 84 -3.69 5.95 -2.39
CA LEU A 84 -2.37 6.49 -2.07
C LEU A 84 -1.26 5.63 -2.68
N TRP A 85 -1.34 4.31 -2.49
CA TRP A 85 -0.36 3.37 -3.03
C TRP A 85 -0.21 3.52 -4.56
N LEU A 86 -1.32 3.42 -5.30
CA LEU A 86 -1.27 3.38 -6.76
C LEU A 86 -0.99 4.75 -7.40
N ILE A 87 -1.40 5.85 -6.75
CA ILE A 87 -1.00 7.19 -7.22
C ILE A 87 0.51 7.38 -7.05
N VAL A 88 1.08 7.02 -5.90
CA VAL A 88 2.52 7.16 -5.67
C VAL A 88 3.30 6.28 -6.64
N GLU A 89 2.91 5.01 -6.81
CA GLU A 89 3.56 4.08 -7.74
C GLU A 89 3.48 4.58 -9.20
N ALA A 90 2.32 5.06 -9.64
CA ALA A 90 2.14 5.61 -10.99
C ALA A 90 2.96 6.89 -11.22
N LEU A 91 3.04 7.78 -10.23
CA LEU A 91 3.83 9.02 -10.34
C LEU A 91 5.33 8.72 -10.47
N PHE A 92 5.87 7.83 -9.65
CA PHE A 92 7.27 7.41 -9.78
C PHE A 92 7.52 6.65 -11.08
N SER A 93 6.60 5.77 -11.49
CA SER A 93 6.68 5.06 -12.76
C SER A 93 6.70 6.02 -13.95
N ALA A 94 5.83 7.04 -13.96
CA ALA A 94 5.82 8.07 -14.99
C ALA A 94 7.11 8.90 -14.98
N TYR A 95 7.57 9.32 -13.80
CA TYR A 95 8.82 10.07 -13.64
C TYR A 95 10.05 9.30 -14.15
N LEU A 96 10.09 7.98 -13.94
CA LEU A 96 11.16 7.09 -14.39
C LEU A 96 10.97 6.57 -15.84
N GLY A 97 9.88 6.95 -16.52
CA GLY A 97 9.59 6.54 -17.90
C GLY A 97 9.01 5.13 -18.07
N VAL A 98 8.56 4.48 -16.99
CA VAL A 98 7.99 3.12 -16.98
C VAL A 98 6.47 3.16 -17.19
N TRP A 99 6.03 3.57 -18.38
CA TRP A 99 4.60 3.76 -18.70
C TRP A 99 3.76 2.49 -18.66
N PHE A 100 4.37 1.31 -18.87
CA PHE A 100 3.67 0.04 -18.70
C PHE A 100 3.11 -0.10 -17.28
N ASN A 101 3.89 0.24 -16.25
CA ASN A 101 3.45 0.14 -14.86
C ASN A 101 2.35 1.15 -14.54
N VAL A 102 2.43 2.38 -15.10
CA VAL A 102 1.34 3.37 -14.97
C VAL A 102 0.01 2.79 -15.46
N GLY A 103 0.01 2.07 -16.57
CA GLY A 103 -1.18 1.40 -17.08
C GLY A 103 -1.71 0.30 -16.14
N VAL A 104 -0.79 -0.50 -15.57
CA VAL A 104 -1.13 -1.52 -14.57
C VAL A 104 -1.71 -0.87 -13.32
N ASP A 105 -1.11 0.20 -12.81
CA ASP A 105 -1.57 0.92 -11.61
C ASP A 105 -2.99 1.47 -11.79
N ILE A 106 -3.28 2.05 -12.96
CA ILE A 106 -4.63 2.53 -13.30
C ILE A 106 -5.62 1.37 -13.32
N ALA A 107 -5.27 0.25 -13.96
CA ALA A 107 -6.15 -0.91 -14.05
C ALA A 107 -6.45 -1.49 -12.66
N VAL A 108 -5.43 -1.67 -11.82
CA VAL A 108 -5.56 -2.16 -10.45
C VAL A 108 -6.38 -1.20 -9.60
N LEU A 109 -6.17 0.12 -9.76
CA LEU A 109 -6.92 1.15 -9.03
C LEU A 109 -8.40 1.05 -9.33
N VAL A 110 -8.78 0.92 -10.60
CA VAL A 110 -10.17 0.76 -11.02
C VAL A 110 -10.75 -0.54 -10.47
N LEU A 111 -10.05 -1.67 -10.61
CA LEU A 111 -10.53 -2.98 -10.17
C LEU A 111 -10.82 -3.03 -8.67
N PHE A 112 -9.96 -2.44 -7.84
CA PHE A 112 -10.17 -2.42 -6.40
C PHE A 112 -11.13 -1.31 -5.93
N SER A 113 -11.04 -0.11 -6.52
CA SER A 113 -11.83 1.03 -6.05
C SER A 113 -13.29 0.95 -6.48
N PHE A 114 -13.59 0.38 -7.64
CA PHE A 114 -14.96 0.27 -8.14
C PHE A 114 -15.93 -0.40 -7.16
N PRO A 115 -15.67 -1.61 -6.64
CA PRO A 115 -16.59 -2.24 -5.68
C PRO A 115 -16.69 -1.46 -4.37
N LEU A 116 -15.59 -0.85 -3.90
CA LEU A 116 -15.59 -0.03 -2.68
C LEU A 116 -16.47 1.21 -2.83
N ILE A 117 -16.25 2.00 -3.89
CA ILE A 117 -17.01 3.22 -4.17
C ILE A 117 -18.49 2.90 -4.38
N LYS A 118 -18.79 1.84 -5.15
CA LYS A 118 -20.17 1.44 -5.41
C LYS A 118 -20.90 1.08 -4.11
N THR A 119 -20.28 0.31 -3.22
CA THR A 119 -20.89 -0.06 -1.94
C THR A 119 -20.99 1.13 -1.00
N LEU A 120 -19.97 1.99 -0.94
CA LEU A 120 -20.01 3.21 -0.13
C LEU A 120 -21.16 4.14 -0.56
N HIS A 121 -21.47 4.23 -1.85
CA HIS A 121 -22.60 5.03 -2.33
C HIS A 121 -23.98 4.44 -1.96
N LEU A 122 -24.08 3.11 -1.77
CA LEU A 122 -25.33 2.45 -1.40
C LEU A 122 -25.64 2.55 0.10
N TRP A 123 -24.63 2.74 0.95
CA TRP A 123 -24.75 2.64 2.41
C TRP A 123 -24.25 3.89 3.17
N GLY A 124 -23.73 4.90 2.45
CA GLY A 124 -23.30 6.18 3.00
C GLY A 124 -24.29 7.29 2.74
#